data_AF-A0AAW1M4R7-F1
#
_entry.id   AF-A0AAW1M4R7-F1
#
_cell.length_a   1.000
_cell.length_b   1.000
_cell.length_c   1.000
_cell.angle_alpha   90.00
_cell.angle_beta   90.00
_cell.angle_gamma   90.00
#
_symmetry.space_group_name_H-M   'P 1'
#
loop_
_entity.id
_entity.type
_entity.pdbx_description
1 polymer ?
#
loop_
_entity_poly.entity_id
_entity_poly.type
_entity_poly.pdbx_seq_one_letter_code
_entity_poly.pdbx_strand_id
1 'polypeptide(L)'
;MEEFWTILQLLSATLMLLFIAIVSLIFFQAYRRRFNNSHVEGQSVFEDPNSLNPVPCPSIYDPAEKYMSLIIPAFNEEQRLPSALEDTMKYLQQRSEKDKSFTYEVVIVDDGSKDGTKSVAFEFVKKYKIENVRLLLLGRNHGKGEAIRKGMLHSRGDLLLMLDADGATQVTDLEKLETQIRAVVEKKFHMDNAEAFNSRLGMADVPVAAFGSRAHLEEKALATRKWHRNFLMKGFHLVVLLAAGPGVRDTQCGFKMFTRAAAQKLFRNVRLKRWCFDVELVYLCKWFGIPMLEISVTWSEIPGSKVNILSIPNMLWELVLMSVGYRTGMWKIGV
;
A
#
# COMPACT_ATOMS: atom_id res chain seq x y z
N MET A 1 -33.15 9.23 -59.91
CA MET A 1 -34.03 9.45 -58.73
C MET A 1 -33.82 8.36 -57.70
N GLU A 2 -33.92 7.08 -58.06
CA GLU A 2 -33.68 5.95 -57.12
C GLU A 2 -32.27 5.97 -56.52
N GLU A 3 -31.22 6.14 -57.31
CA GLU A 3 -29.83 6.21 -56.81
C GLU A 3 -29.63 7.32 -55.76
N PHE A 4 -30.27 8.47 -55.94
CA PHE A 4 -30.21 9.58 -54.98
C PHE A 4 -30.83 9.19 -53.63
N TRP A 5 -31.99 8.50 -53.65
CA TRP A 5 -32.64 8.01 -52.43
C TRP A 5 -31.82 6.91 -51.75
N THR A 6 -31.18 6.01 -52.51
CA THR A 6 -30.29 5.00 -51.97
C THR A 6 -29.07 5.62 -51.29
N ILE A 7 -28.44 6.63 -51.92
CA ILE A 7 -27.31 7.37 -51.33
C ILE A 7 -27.75 8.11 -50.06
N LEU A 8 -28.92 8.74 -50.06
CA LEU A 8 -29.46 9.44 -48.90
C LEU A 8 -29.78 8.50 -47.72
N GLN A 9 -30.31 7.30 -48.01
CA GLN A 9 -30.54 6.26 -47.00
C GLN A 9 -29.22 5.73 -46.41
N LEU A 10 -28.19 5.53 -47.25
CA LEU A 10 -26.88 5.08 -46.78
C LEU A 10 -26.20 6.13 -45.90
N LEU A 11 -26.28 7.41 -46.29
CA LEU A 11 -25.76 8.53 -45.51
C LEU A 11 -26.50 8.66 -44.16
N SER A 12 -27.82 8.56 -44.14
CA SER A 12 -28.60 8.66 -42.89
C SER A 12 -28.33 7.48 -41.95
N ALA A 13 -28.21 6.26 -42.48
CA ALA A 13 -27.83 5.08 -41.70
C ALA A 13 -26.41 5.22 -41.13
N THR A 14 -25.46 5.73 -41.92
CA THR A 14 -24.09 5.97 -41.48
C THR A 14 -24.03 7.04 -40.38
N LEU A 15 -24.76 8.14 -40.54
CA LEU A 15 -24.87 9.19 -39.51
C LEU A 15 -25.52 8.66 -38.23
N MET A 16 -26.53 7.80 -38.33
CA MET A 16 -27.17 7.16 -37.18
C MET A 16 -26.20 6.22 -36.44
N LEU A 17 -25.44 5.39 -37.16
CA LEU A 17 -24.41 4.54 -36.57
C LEU A 17 -23.30 5.35 -35.89
N LEU A 18 -22.86 6.44 -36.52
CA LEU A 18 -21.85 7.34 -35.95
C LEU A 18 -22.38 8.05 -34.69
N PHE A 19 -23.64 8.48 -34.71
CA PHE A 19 -24.31 9.06 -33.54
C PHE A 19 -24.41 8.05 -32.39
N ILE A 20 -24.85 6.81 -32.66
CA ILE A 20 -24.91 5.74 -31.64
C ILE A 20 -23.50 5.49 -31.07
N ALA A 21 -22.48 5.39 -31.92
CA ALA A 21 -21.10 5.18 -31.48
C ALA A 21 -20.60 6.32 -30.57
N ILE A 22 -20.88 7.57 -30.92
CA ILE A 22 -20.52 8.74 -30.10
C ILE A 22 -21.28 8.72 -28.77
N VAL A 23 -22.59 8.48 -28.78
CA VAL A 23 -23.40 8.40 -27.54
C VAL A 23 -22.92 7.26 -26.65
N SER A 24 -22.63 6.09 -27.21
CA SER A 24 -22.06 4.96 -26.49
C SER A 24 -20.68 5.30 -25.92
N LEU A 25 -19.83 6.02 -26.65
CA LEU A 25 -18.53 6.50 -26.16
C LEU A 25 -18.68 7.49 -25.01
N ILE A 26 -19.59 8.46 -25.13
CA ILE A 26 -19.88 9.44 -24.06
C ILE A 26 -20.41 8.72 -22.82
N PHE A 27 -21.38 7.82 -23.00
CA PHE A 27 -21.94 7.03 -21.90
C PHE A 27 -20.88 6.16 -21.24
N PHE A 28 -20.06 5.47 -22.02
CA PHE A 28 -18.96 4.65 -21.51
C PHE A 28 -17.91 5.49 -20.78
N GLN A 29 -17.55 6.66 -21.30
CA GLN A 29 -16.62 7.57 -20.61
C GLN A 29 -17.22 8.13 -19.32
N ALA A 30 -18.50 8.51 -19.31
CA ALA A 30 -19.19 8.97 -18.11
C ALA A 30 -19.29 7.86 -17.06
N TYR A 31 -19.65 6.65 -17.49
CA TYR A 31 -19.68 5.44 -16.65
C TYR A 31 -18.28 5.17 -16.08
N ARG A 32 -17.25 5.15 -16.92
CA ARG A 32 -15.84 5.00 -16.49
C ARG A 32 -15.42 6.05 -15.48
N ARG A 33 -15.76 7.33 -15.68
CA ARG A 33 -15.44 8.41 -14.73
C ARG A 33 -16.14 8.19 -13.38
N ARG A 34 -17.39 7.74 -13.40
CA ARG A 34 -18.18 7.47 -12.20
C ARG A 34 -17.68 6.23 -11.44
N PHE A 35 -17.24 5.19 -12.14
CA PHE A 35 -16.82 3.91 -11.59
C PHE A 35 -15.30 3.68 -11.64
N ASN A 36 -14.52 4.75 -11.55
CA ASN A 36 -13.05 4.66 -11.53
C ASN A 36 -12.49 4.24 -10.15
N ASN A 37 -13.31 4.16 -9.10
CA ASN A 37 -12.87 3.85 -7.73
C ASN A 37 -11.73 4.76 -7.23
N SER A 38 -11.71 6.02 -7.66
CA SER A 38 -10.70 6.99 -7.19
C SER A 38 -10.94 7.36 -5.73
N HIS A 39 -9.87 7.81 -5.08
CA HIS A 39 -9.94 8.36 -3.73
C HIS A 39 -10.50 9.77 -3.75
N VAL A 40 -11.32 10.09 -2.75
CA VAL A 40 -11.77 11.45 -2.50
C VAL A 40 -10.74 12.06 -1.57
N GLU A 41 -9.95 13.01 -2.08
CA GLU A 41 -8.92 13.69 -1.30
C GLU A 41 -9.58 14.70 -0.36
N GLY A 42 -9.57 14.41 0.94
CA GLY A 42 -9.82 15.41 1.99
C GLY A 42 -8.50 16.01 2.50
N GLN A 43 -8.58 17.15 3.19
CA GLN A 43 -7.44 17.69 3.91
C GLN A 43 -6.99 16.69 4.97
N SER A 44 -5.76 16.20 4.82
CA SER A 44 -5.06 15.45 5.85
C SER A 44 -4.32 16.45 6.74
N VAL A 45 -4.45 16.28 8.06
CA VAL A 45 -3.76 17.11 9.07
C VAL A 45 -3.15 16.16 10.09
N PHE A 46 -1.90 16.42 10.47
CA PHE A 46 -1.28 15.74 11.60
C PHE A 46 -1.63 16.46 12.90
N GLU A 47 -1.98 15.68 13.91
CA GLU A 47 -2.31 16.20 15.24
C GLU A 47 -1.05 16.32 16.09
N ASP A 48 -0.85 17.48 16.72
CA ASP A 48 0.18 17.69 17.74
C ASP A 48 -0.49 17.87 19.11
N PRO A 49 -0.31 16.94 20.06
CA PRO A 49 -0.85 17.10 21.41
C PRO A 49 -0.28 18.30 22.17
N ASN A 50 0.87 18.84 21.75
CA ASN A 50 1.54 19.95 22.43
C ASN A 50 1.26 21.31 21.77
N SER A 51 0.50 21.35 20.67
CA SER A 51 0.24 22.56 19.90
C SER A 51 -1.19 22.61 19.39
N LEU A 52 -1.83 23.77 19.49
CA LEU A 52 -3.14 24.02 18.88
C LEU A 52 -3.04 24.30 17.37
N ASN A 53 -1.82 24.49 16.85
CA ASN A 53 -1.63 24.74 15.42
C ASN A 53 -1.60 23.40 14.65
N PRO A 54 -2.34 23.29 13.54
CA PRO A 54 -2.31 22.11 12.70
C PRO A 54 -0.91 21.91 12.11
N VAL A 55 -0.40 20.68 12.15
CA VAL A 55 0.92 20.38 11.57
C VAL A 55 0.75 20.05 10.09
N PRO A 56 1.50 20.73 9.20
CA PRO A 56 1.43 20.44 7.77
C PRO A 56 1.71 18.96 7.50
N CYS A 57 0.86 18.34 6.67
CA CYS A 57 1.15 17.03 6.13
C CYS A 57 2.18 17.18 5.01
N PRO A 58 3.44 16.70 5.20
CA PRO A 58 4.40 16.66 4.10
C PRO A 58 3.86 15.78 3.00
N SER A 59 4.37 15.99 1.79
CA SER A 59 4.05 15.19 0.64
C SER A 59 5.15 14.17 0.38
N ILE A 60 4.80 12.97 -0.07
CA ILE A 60 5.80 12.01 -0.55
C ILE A 60 6.59 12.54 -1.76
N TYR A 61 6.09 13.59 -2.42
CA TYR A 61 6.77 14.26 -3.54
C TYR A 61 7.75 15.35 -3.09
N ASP A 62 7.76 15.70 -1.80
CA ASP A 62 8.79 16.56 -1.23
C ASP A 62 10.11 15.76 -1.05
N PRO A 63 11.28 16.43 -1.00
CA PRO A 63 12.54 15.79 -0.66
C PRO A 63 12.45 15.06 0.68
N ALA A 64 13.11 13.90 0.78
CA ALA A 64 13.13 13.13 2.02
C ALA A 64 13.86 13.88 3.14
N GLU A 65 13.28 13.87 4.33
CA GLU A 65 13.87 14.44 5.56
C GLU A 65 14.40 13.35 6.50
N LYS A 66 13.88 12.12 6.36
CA LYS A 66 14.20 10.97 7.21
C LYS A 66 14.84 9.87 6.39
N TYR A 67 15.63 9.04 7.05
CA TYR A 67 16.11 7.81 6.43
C TYR A 67 14.96 6.80 6.27
N MET A 68 14.09 6.67 7.27
CA MET A 68 12.96 5.72 7.20
C MET A 68 11.67 6.27 7.81
N SER A 69 10.54 5.99 7.16
CA SER A 69 9.20 6.18 7.72
C SER A 69 8.56 4.82 7.97
N LEU A 70 8.03 4.60 9.17
CA LEU A 70 7.24 3.42 9.50
C LEU A 70 5.76 3.80 9.56
N ILE A 71 4.94 3.19 8.70
CA ILE A 71 3.53 3.46 8.56
C ILE A 71 2.76 2.35 9.27
N ILE A 72 2.01 2.72 10.31
CA ILE A 72 1.26 1.78 11.15
C ILE A 72 -0.23 2.12 11.06
N PRO A 73 -1.06 1.32 10.34
CA PRO A 73 -2.49 1.53 10.29
C PRO A 73 -3.14 0.99 11.57
N ALA A 74 -4.03 1.78 12.17
CA ALA A 74 -4.73 1.40 13.39
C ALA A 74 -6.25 1.55 13.23
N PHE A 75 -6.98 0.50 13.60
CA PHE A 75 -8.44 0.53 13.69
C PHE A 75 -8.93 -0.35 14.84
N ASN A 76 -9.37 0.28 15.93
CA ASN A 76 -9.75 -0.39 17.16
C ASN A 76 -8.65 -1.31 17.70
N GLU A 77 -7.48 -0.73 17.94
CA GLU A 77 -6.23 -1.37 18.35
C GLU A 77 -5.77 -0.93 19.75
N GLU A 78 -6.64 -0.37 20.59
CA GLU A 78 -6.25 0.21 21.89
C GLU A 78 -5.43 -0.76 22.77
N GLN A 79 -5.68 -2.06 22.65
CA GLN A 79 -5.04 -3.11 23.44
C GLN A 79 -3.72 -3.61 22.82
N ARG A 80 -3.59 -3.55 21.49
CA ARG A 80 -2.46 -4.16 20.75
C ARG A 80 -1.40 -3.12 20.35
N LEU A 81 -1.85 -1.91 20.03
CA LEU A 81 -1.01 -0.80 19.59
C LEU A 81 0.10 -0.43 20.60
N PRO A 82 -0.14 -0.36 21.94
CA PRO A 82 0.90 0.04 22.89
C PRO A 82 2.14 -0.86 22.83
N SER A 83 1.94 -2.18 22.93
CA SER A 83 3.02 -3.17 22.91
C SER A 83 3.80 -3.11 21.59
N ALA A 84 3.10 -3.05 20.46
CA ALA A 84 3.71 -2.98 19.14
C ALA A 84 4.56 -1.71 18.95
N LEU A 85 4.05 -0.56 19.43
CA LEU A 85 4.78 0.70 19.36
C LEU A 85 5.96 0.75 20.33
N GLU A 86 5.86 0.18 21.53
CA GLU A 86 6.98 0.11 22.49
C GLU A 86 8.16 -0.66 21.91
N ASP A 87 7.91 -1.85 21.35
CA ASP A 87 8.94 -2.66 20.70
C ASP A 87 9.55 -1.94 19.50
N THR A 88 8.70 -1.32 18.68
CA THR A 88 9.14 -0.54 17.51
C THR A 88 10.02 0.63 17.93
N MET A 89 9.58 1.45 18.89
CA MET A 89 10.33 2.63 19.33
C MET A 89 11.63 2.24 20.03
N LYS A 90 11.63 1.17 20.83
CA LYS A 90 12.85 0.64 21.46
C LYS A 90 13.90 0.27 20.41
N TYR A 91 13.52 -0.47 19.37
CA TYR A 91 14.43 -0.82 18.29
C TYR A 91 14.96 0.42 17.55
N LEU A 92 14.07 1.35 17.17
CA LEU A 92 14.45 2.53 16.39
C LEU A 92 15.39 3.46 17.16
N GLN A 93 15.14 3.67 18.47
CA GLN A 93 16.01 4.45 19.33
C GLN A 93 17.40 3.80 19.45
N GLN A 94 17.48 2.51 19.73
CA GLN A 94 18.75 1.77 19.80
C GLN A 94 19.54 1.86 18.50
N ARG A 95 18.85 1.76 17.35
CA ARG A 95 19.50 1.89 16.04
C ARG A 95 20.01 3.30 15.78
N SER A 96 19.22 4.32 16.10
CA SER A 96 19.64 5.74 15.96
C SER A 96 20.75 6.14 16.92
N GLU A 97 20.81 5.50 18.10
CA GLU A 97 21.92 5.67 19.04
C GLU A 97 23.23 5.10 18.47
N LYS A 98 23.16 3.92 17.85
CA LYS A 98 24.30 3.21 17.23
C LYS A 98 24.77 3.87 15.93
N ASP A 99 23.84 4.37 15.12
CA ASP A 99 24.13 5.05 13.86
C ASP A 99 23.41 6.41 13.83
N LYS A 100 24.16 7.49 14.07
CA LYS A 100 23.63 8.87 14.07
C LYS A 100 23.11 9.31 12.70
N SER A 101 23.49 8.61 11.65
CA SER A 101 23.00 8.85 10.30
C SER A 101 21.56 8.31 10.16
N PHE A 102 21.16 7.30 10.94
CA PHE A 102 19.83 6.73 10.92
C PHE A 102 18.80 7.65 11.60
N THR A 103 18.02 8.34 10.79
CA THR A 103 16.86 9.14 11.23
C THR A 103 15.56 8.46 10.84
N TYR A 104 14.55 8.56 11.69
CA TYR A 104 13.29 7.87 11.45
C TYR A 104 12.08 8.70 11.82
N GLU A 105 10.92 8.27 11.35
CA GLU A 105 9.63 8.64 11.90
C GLU A 105 8.68 7.45 11.93
N VAL A 106 7.70 7.49 12.83
CA VAL A 106 6.57 6.57 12.88
C VAL A 106 5.29 7.36 12.61
N VAL A 107 4.58 6.96 11.56
CA VAL A 107 3.31 7.54 11.13
C VAL A 107 2.19 6.57 11.52
N ILE A 108 1.51 6.88 12.62
CA ILE A 108 0.32 6.14 13.06
C ILE A 108 -0.88 6.71 12.29
N VAL A 109 -1.62 5.85 11.62
CA VAL A 109 -2.82 6.26 10.85
C VAL A 109 -4.06 5.63 11.47
N ASP A 110 -4.83 6.44 12.20
CA ASP A 110 -6.10 6.01 12.77
C ASP A 110 -7.20 6.06 11.69
N ASP A 111 -7.72 4.88 11.34
CA ASP A 111 -8.79 4.70 10.34
C ASP A 111 -10.18 4.89 10.99
N GLY A 112 -10.34 5.93 11.79
CA GLY A 112 -11.60 6.27 12.46
C GLY A 112 -12.01 5.27 13.53
N SER A 113 -11.11 4.97 14.46
CA SER A 113 -11.38 4.08 15.59
C SER A 113 -12.51 4.62 16.48
N LYS A 114 -13.20 3.69 17.15
CA LYS A 114 -14.30 3.98 18.10
C LYS A 114 -13.92 3.68 19.55
N ASP A 115 -12.75 3.12 19.77
CA ASP A 115 -12.19 2.79 21.09
C ASP A 115 -11.09 3.79 21.50
N GLY A 116 -10.28 3.46 22.50
CA GLY A 116 -9.19 4.29 23.00
C GLY A 116 -7.96 4.42 22.09
N THR A 117 -7.95 3.86 20.87
CA THR A 117 -6.78 3.85 19.97
C THR A 117 -6.21 5.24 19.73
N LYS A 118 -7.07 6.23 19.49
CA LYS A 118 -6.68 7.63 19.30
C LYS A 118 -5.88 8.13 20.50
N SER A 119 -6.41 7.95 21.71
CA SER A 119 -5.78 8.40 22.95
C SER A 119 -4.42 7.74 23.17
N VAL A 120 -4.32 6.43 22.93
CA VAL A 120 -3.05 5.70 22.98
C VAL A 120 -2.03 6.31 22.02
N ALA A 121 -2.39 6.50 20.75
CA ALA A 121 -1.49 7.06 19.75
C ALA A 121 -1.01 8.48 20.13
N PHE A 122 -1.91 9.30 20.69
CA PHE A 122 -1.57 10.64 21.18
C PHE A 122 -0.50 10.63 22.28
N GLU A 123 -0.57 9.69 23.23
CA GLU A 123 0.43 9.57 24.29
C GLU A 123 1.82 9.22 23.73
N PHE A 124 1.89 8.44 22.64
CA PHE A 124 3.15 8.17 21.95
C PHE A 124 3.69 9.43 21.24
N VAL A 125 2.84 10.22 20.60
CA VAL A 125 3.27 11.51 20.01
C VAL A 125 3.83 12.44 21.08
N LYS A 126 3.20 12.53 22.26
CA LYS A 126 3.73 13.32 23.40
C LYS A 126 5.09 12.79 23.86
N LYS A 127 5.18 11.48 24.10
CA LYS A 127 6.37 10.83 24.65
C LYS A 127 7.60 10.96 23.75
N TYR A 128 7.42 10.82 22.43
CA TYR A 128 8.52 10.77 21.47
C TYR A 128 8.67 12.01 20.60
N LYS A 129 7.81 13.01 20.78
CA LYS A 129 7.71 14.26 20.02
C LYS A 129 7.25 14.05 18.58
N ILE A 130 6.60 15.08 18.05
CA ILE A 130 6.04 15.07 16.69
C ILE A 130 7.06 14.84 15.58
N GLU A 131 8.33 15.13 15.86
CA GLU A 131 9.42 14.94 14.90
C GLU A 131 9.71 13.46 14.62
N ASN A 132 9.42 12.57 15.57
CA ASN A 132 9.66 11.13 15.46
C ASN A 132 8.38 10.28 15.44
N VAL A 133 7.28 10.75 16.01
CA VAL A 133 6.00 10.04 15.99
C VAL A 133 4.88 11.00 15.62
N ARG A 134 4.09 10.65 14.61
CA ARG A 134 3.01 11.48 14.08
C ARG A 134 1.71 10.69 14.02
N LEU A 135 0.60 11.36 14.27
CA LEU A 135 -0.73 10.77 14.22
C LEU A 135 -1.57 11.43 13.12
N LEU A 136 -1.98 10.62 12.14
CA LEU A 136 -2.91 11.00 11.09
C LEU A 136 -4.30 10.42 11.38
N LEU A 137 -5.31 11.27 11.47
CA LEU A 137 -6.69 10.85 11.69
C LEU A 137 -7.49 10.88 10.39
N LEU A 138 -8.11 9.75 10.01
CA LEU A 138 -9.00 9.71 8.84
C LEU A 138 -10.45 10.08 9.17
N GLY A 139 -10.80 10.15 10.45
CA GLY A 139 -12.13 10.56 10.95
C GLY A 139 -13.25 9.53 10.77
N ARG A 140 -13.12 8.57 9.83
CA ARG A 140 -14.01 7.42 9.68
C ARG A 140 -13.24 6.22 9.11
N ASN A 141 -13.81 5.03 9.24
CA ASN A 141 -13.23 3.83 8.64
C ASN A 141 -13.40 3.79 7.13
N HIS A 142 -12.29 3.91 6.42
CA HIS A 142 -12.16 3.72 4.98
C HIS A 142 -11.64 2.33 4.62
N GLY A 143 -10.81 1.75 5.48
CA GLY A 143 -10.16 0.46 5.31
C GLY A 143 -8.63 0.57 5.36
N LYS A 144 -7.98 -0.56 5.66
CA LYS A 144 -6.52 -0.67 5.81
C LYS A 144 -5.74 -0.11 4.63
N GLY A 145 -6.14 -0.43 3.40
CA GLY A 145 -5.49 0.07 2.18
C GLY A 145 -5.50 1.61 2.09
N GLU A 146 -6.59 2.27 2.50
CA GLU A 146 -6.63 3.74 2.53
C GLU A 146 -5.77 4.33 3.65
N ALA A 147 -5.80 3.73 4.84
CA ALA A 147 -4.93 4.13 5.96
C ALA A 147 -3.45 4.07 5.57
N ILE A 148 -3.03 2.94 4.97
CA ILE A 148 -1.66 2.77 4.47
C ILE A 148 -1.35 3.76 3.35
N ARG A 149 -2.23 3.90 2.36
CA ARG A 149 -2.04 4.85 1.27
C ARG A 149 -1.81 6.27 1.80
N LYS A 150 -2.67 6.74 2.71
CA LYS A 150 -2.56 8.07 3.32
C LYS A 150 -1.28 8.22 4.15
N GLY A 151 -0.90 7.21 4.92
CA GLY A 151 0.37 7.23 5.66
C GLY A 151 1.59 7.32 4.73
N MET A 152 1.61 6.50 3.67
CA MET A 152 2.68 6.48 2.67
C MET A 152 2.79 7.83 1.95
N LEU A 153 1.67 8.39 1.47
CA LEU A 153 1.66 9.66 0.75
C LEU A 153 2.07 10.87 1.59
N HIS A 154 2.04 10.76 2.92
CA HIS A 154 2.46 11.82 3.83
C HIS A 154 3.68 11.46 4.70
N SER A 155 4.54 10.58 4.18
CA SER A 155 5.79 10.16 4.81
C SER A 155 7.00 10.91 4.27
N ARG A 156 8.03 11.06 5.09
CA ARG A 156 9.28 11.82 4.86
C ARG A 156 10.55 10.97 4.67
N GLY A 157 10.45 9.65 4.76
CA GLY A 157 11.57 8.70 4.70
C GLY A 157 12.05 8.35 3.28
N ASP A 158 13.35 8.13 3.09
CA ASP A 158 13.91 7.51 1.86
C ASP A 158 13.35 6.10 1.63
N LEU A 159 13.21 5.35 2.73
CA LEU A 159 12.55 4.05 2.78
C LEU A 159 11.24 4.16 3.59
N LEU A 160 10.20 3.51 3.10
CA LEU A 160 8.88 3.50 3.71
C LEU A 160 8.51 2.06 4.06
N LEU A 161 8.37 1.74 5.34
CA LEU A 161 7.99 0.43 5.84
C LEU A 161 6.53 0.48 6.32
N MET A 162 5.70 -0.38 5.78
CA MET A 162 4.41 -0.72 6.37
C MET A 162 4.60 -1.80 7.44
N LEU A 163 3.99 -1.61 8.61
CA LEU A 163 3.96 -2.57 9.72
C LEU A 163 2.55 -2.60 10.34
N ASP A 164 2.05 -3.79 10.68
CA ASP A 164 0.76 -3.95 11.36
C ASP A 164 0.82 -3.48 12.83
N ALA A 165 -0.28 -2.89 13.31
CA ALA A 165 -0.41 -2.36 14.67
C ALA A 165 -0.44 -3.43 15.79
N ASP A 166 -0.40 -4.71 15.45
CA ASP A 166 -0.54 -5.81 16.41
C ASP A 166 0.79 -6.43 16.84
N GLY A 167 1.91 -6.01 16.26
CA GLY A 167 3.23 -6.54 16.60
C GLY A 167 3.44 -7.98 16.14
N ALA A 168 2.60 -8.51 15.25
CA ALA A 168 2.73 -9.89 14.80
C ALA A 168 4.03 -10.17 14.03
N THR A 169 4.63 -9.14 13.41
CA THR A 169 5.95 -9.26 12.76
C THR A 169 7.01 -8.57 13.60
N GLN A 170 8.17 -9.21 13.77
CA GLN A 170 9.28 -8.60 14.51
C GLN A 170 9.85 -7.40 13.74
N VAL A 171 9.90 -6.23 14.41
CA VAL A 171 10.41 -4.99 13.81
C VAL A 171 11.86 -5.13 13.34
N THR A 172 12.68 -5.93 14.01
CA THR A 172 14.09 -6.21 13.67
C THR A 172 14.28 -6.77 12.27
N ASP A 173 13.27 -7.43 11.71
CA ASP A 173 13.32 -7.98 10.35
C ASP A 173 13.33 -6.91 9.26
N LEU A 174 13.14 -5.64 9.61
CA LEU A 174 13.30 -4.55 8.65
C LEU A 174 14.72 -4.50 8.07
N GLU A 175 15.74 -4.94 8.82
CA GLU A 175 17.12 -5.00 8.34
C GLU A 175 17.28 -5.99 7.18
N LYS A 176 16.49 -7.08 7.20
CA LYS A 176 16.48 -8.08 6.11
C LYS A 176 15.94 -7.45 4.82
N LEU A 177 14.82 -6.73 4.91
CA LEU A 177 14.21 -6.07 3.76
C LEU A 177 15.12 -4.96 3.21
N GLU A 178 15.65 -4.13 4.12
CA GLU A 178 16.56 -3.03 3.79
C GLU A 178 17.82 -3.54 3.06
N THR A 179 18.45 -4.59 3.58
CA THR A 179 19.67 -5.18 2.99
C THR A 179 19.40 -5.69 1.57
N GLN A 180 18.26 -6.34 1.34
CA GLN A 180 17.91 -6.86 0.02
C GLN A 180 17.57 -5.72 -0.97
N ILE A 181 16.91 -4.65 -0.53
CA ILE A 181 16.70 -3.46 -1.35
C ILE A 181 18.04 -2.85 -1.74
N ARG A 182 18.95 -2.65 -0.78
CA ARG A 182 20.30 -2.11 -1.02
C ARG A 182 21.04 -2.91 -2.09
N ALA A 183 21.07 -4.24 -1.97
CA ALA A 183 21.74 -5.10 -2.94
C ALA A 183 21.18 -4.97 -4.37
N VAL A 184 19.85 -4.82 -4.51
CA VAL A 184 19.23 -4.59 -5.84
C VAL A 184 19.58 -3.22 -6.40
N VAL A 185 19.57 -2.20 -5.54
CA VAL A 185 19.90 -0.82 -5.92
C VAL A 185 21.37 -0.73 -6.35
N GLU A 186 22.29 -1.27 -5.54
CA GLU A 186 23.73 -1.36 -5.84
C GLU A 186 23.98 -2.06 -7.19
N LYS A 187 23.32 -3.21 -7.41
CA LYS A 187 23.45 -3.94 -8.68
C LYS A 187 23.00 -3.11 -9.90
N LYS A 188 21.95 -2.29 -9.76
CA LYS A 188 21.51 -1.38 -10.84
C LYS A 188 22.53 -0.26 -11.08
N PHE A 189 23.04 0.37 -10.02
CA PHE A 189 24.04 1.44 -10.17
C PHE A 189 25.36 0.94 -10.77
N HIS A 190 25.84 -0.24 -10.39
CA HIS A 190 27.02 -0.84 -10.99
C HIS A 190 26.87 -1.16 -12.48
N MET A 191 25.63 -1.32 -12.99
CA MET A 191 25.38 -1.46 -14.42
C MET A 191 25.40 -0.13 -15.16
N ASP A 192 25.07 0.99 -14.50
CA ASP A 192 24.82 2.27 -15.16
C ASP A 192 25.96 3.31 -15.00
N ASN A 193 26.81 3.25 -13.95
CA ASN A 193 28.11 3.94 -13.84
C ASN A 193 28.76 3.69 -12.46
N ALA A 194 30.03 3.26 -12.43
CA ALA A 194 30.73 2.82 -11.21
C ALA A 194 31.17 3.93 -10.23
N GLU A 195 31.06 5.22 -10.58
CA GLU A 195 31.69 6.31 -9.82
C GLU A 195 30.75 7.09 -8.87
N ALA A 196 29.45 6.78 -8.80
CA ALA A 196 28.47 7.65 -8.11
C ALA A 196 27.79 7.06 -6.86
N PHE A 197 28.27 5.95 -6.27
CA PHE A 197 27.61 5.32 -5.11
C PHE A 197 28.21 5.77 -3.77
N ASN A 198 28.00 7.03 -3.39
CA ASN A 198 28.40 7.52 -2.05
C ASN A 198 27.40 8.49 -1.41
N SER A 199 26.18 8.62 -1.93
CA SER A 199 25.18 9.49 -1.32
C SER A 199 23.81 8.83 -1.25
N ARG A 200 23.04 9.13 -0.19
CA ARG A 200 21.64 8.74 0.00
C ARG A 200 20.75 9.05 -1.21
N LEU A 201 21.20 9.99 -2.03
CA LEU A 201 20.65 10.48 -3.29
C LEU A 201 20.54 9.43 -4.43
N GLY A 202 20.57 8.13 -4.11
CA GLY A 202 20.44 7.06 -5.10
C GLY A 202 19.44 5.96 -4.71
N MET A 203 19.24 5.68 -3.42
CA MET A 203 18.35 4.59 -3.01
C MET A 203 16.88 4.99 -3.07
N ALA A 204 16.55 6.21 -2.68
CA ALA A 204 15.20 6.74 -2.71
C ALA A 204 14.66 6.80 -4.16
N ASP A 205 15.52 7.06 -5.13
CA ASP A 205 15.17 7.31 -6.53
C ASP A 205 15.00 6.04 -7.37
N VAL A 206 15.60 4.93 -6.95
CA VAL A 206 15.49 3.64 -7.65
C VAL A 206 14.27 2.89 -7.14
N PRO A 207 13.22 2.68 -7.95
CA PRO A 207 12.02 2.01 -7.48
C PRO A 207 12.29 0.51 -7.26
N VAL A 208 12.11 0.07 -6.02
CA VAL A 208 12.14 -1.31 -5.54
C VAL A 208 11.08 -1.48 -4.44
N ALA A 209 10.44 -2.65 -4.40
CA ALA A 209 9.50 -3.06 -3.36
C ALA A 209 9.92 -4.42 -2.75
N ALA A 210 9.90 -4.50 -1.42
CA ALA A 210 10.22 -5.70 -0.66
C ALA A 210 9.01 -6.14 0.17
N PHE A 211 8.60 -7.38 -0.01
CA PHE A 211 7.45 -8.00 0.63
C PHE A 211 7.96 -9.01 1.66
N GLY A 212 7.61 -8.80 2.93
CA GLY A 212 7.75 -9.82 3.96
C GLY A 212 6.86 -11.03 3.62
N SER A 213 7.29 -12.22 4.01
CA SER A 213 6.61 -13.46 3.68
C SER A 213 6.63 -14.45 4.83
N ARG A 214 5.44 -15.00 5.10
CA ARG A 214 5.18 -16.08 6.07
C ARG A 214 5.03 -17.43 5.37
N ALA A 215 5.30 -17.53 4.07
CA ALA A 215 5.11 -18.77 3.30
C ALA A 215 5.86 -19.97 3.91
N HIS A 216 7.04 -19.74 4.49
CA HIS A 216 7.82 -20.75 5.21
C HIS A 216 7.14 -21.28 6.50
N LEU A 217 6.22 -20.51 7.10
CA LEU A 217 5.39 -20.95 8.23
C LEU A 217 4.14 -21.67 7.75
N GLU A 218 3.60 -21.25 6.59
CA GLU A 218 2.44 -21.87 5.97
C GLU A 218 2.70 -23.35 5.63
N GLU A 219 3.88 -23.67 5.11
CA GLU A 219 4.29 -25.06 4.84
C GLU A 219 4.20 -25.95 6.09
N LYS A 220 4.63 -25.44 7.26
CA LYS A 220 4.53 -26.14 8.55
C LYS A 220 3.08 -26.30 9.01
N ALA A 221 2.24 -25.28 8.78
CA ALA A 221 0.84 -25.30 9.18
C ALA A 221 -0.06 -26.14 8.25
N LEU A 222 0.27 -26.24 6.95
CA LEU A 222 -0.48 -27.02 5.97
C LEU A 222 -0.47 -28.52 6.28
N ALA A 223 0.59 -29.01 6.92
CA ALA A 223 0.73 -30.40 7.33
C ALA A 223 -0.28 -30.81 8.43
N THR A 224 -0.84 -29.86 9.17
CA THR A 224 -1.71 -30.14 10.33
C THR A 224 -3.17 -29.67 10.15
N ARG A 225 -3.48 -28.95 9.06
CA ARG A 225 -4.79 -28.32 8.84
C ARG A 225 -5.81 -29.22 8.12
N LYS A 226 -7.10 -28.98 8.39
CA LYS A 226 -8.23 -29.65 7.72
C LYS A 226 -8.23 -29.36 6.21
N TRP A 227 -8.49 -30.38 5.40
CA TRP A 227 -8.40 -30.34 3.93
C TRP A 227 -9.20 -29.20 3.25
N HIS A 228 -10.40 -28.88 3.74
CA HIS A 228 -11.25 -27.84 3.15
C HIS A 228 -10.64 -26.43 3.31
N ARG A 229 -9.89 -26.18 4.40
CA ARG A 229 -9.15 -24.92 4.56
C ARG A 229 -8.03 -24.81 3.55
N ASN A 230 -7.35 -25.91 3.26
CA ASN A 230 -6.30 -25.97 2.23
C ASN A 230 -6.89 -25.75 0.83
N PHE A 231 -8.07 -26.31 0.54
CA PHE A 231 -8.77 -26.07 -0.73
C PHE A 231 -9.15 -24.59 -0.91
N LEU A 232 -9.78 -23.98 0.11
CA LEU A 232 -10.17 -22.56 0.06
C LEU A 232 -8.98 -21.63 -0.11
N MET A 233 -7.88 -21.91 0.59
CA MET A 233 -6.64 -21.16 0.49
C MET A 233 -6.01 -21.26 -0.92
N LYS A 234 -5.90 -22.49 -1.45
CA LYS A 234 -5.43 -22.70 -2.84
C LYS A 234 -6.32 -22.01 -3.86
N GLY A 235 -7.65 -22.03 -3.65
CA GLY A 235 -8.61 -21.30 -4.46
C GLY A 235 -8.37 -19.79 -4.41
N PHE A 236 -8.17 -19.23 -3.22
CA PHE A 236 -7.83 -17.81 -3.06
C PHE A 236 -6.51 -17.45 -3.77
N HIS A 237 -5.46 -18.28 -3.62
CA HIS A 237 -4.18 -18.08 -4.33
C HIS A 237 -4.37 -18.11 -5.86
N LEU A 238 -5.22 -19.00 -6.38
CA LEU A 238 -5.55 -19.02 -7.81
C LEU A 238 -6.23 -17.72 -8.26
N VAL A 239 -7.18 -17.19 -7.47
CA VAL A 239 -7.84 -15.91 -7.79
C VAL A 239 -6.83 -14.75 -7.78
N VAL A 240 -5.94 -14.70 -6.79
CA VAL A 240 -4.85 -13.71 -6.72
C VAL A 240 -3.94 -13.82 -7.95
N LEU A 241 -3.56 -15.04 -8.32
CA LEU A 241 -2.73 -15.30 -9.51
C LEU A 241 -3.43 -14.83 -10.79
N LEU A 242 -4.73 -15.07 -10.94
CA LEU A 242 -5.48 -14.60 -12.11
C LEU A 242 -5.63 -13.07 -12.13
N ALA A 243 -5.71 -12.44 -10.96
CA ALA A 243 -5.93 -11.00 -10.83
C ALA A 243 -4.65 -10.16 -11.02
N ALA A 244 -3.56 -10.53 -10.34
CA ALA A 244 -2.28 -9.79 -10.36
C ALA A 244 -1.16 -10.50 -11.16
N GLY A 245 -1.35 -11.78 -11.52
CA GLY A 245 -0.31 -12.62 -12.12
C GLY A 245 0.73 -13.11 -11.10
N PRO A 246 1.77 -13.83 -11.56
CA PRO A 246 2.82 -14.35 -10.68
C PRO A 246 3.70 -13.22 -10.13
N GLY A 247 4.37 -13.47 -9.00
CA GLY A 247 5.30 -12.54 -8.36
C GLY A 247 5.59 -12.91 -6.91
N VAL A 248 4.78 -12.40 -5.99
CA VAL A 248 4.91 -12.60 -4.54
C VAL A 248 3.93 -13.69 -4.09
N ARG A 249 4.38 -14.67 -3.29
CA ARG A 249 3.50 -15.74 -2.78
C ARG A 249 2.64 -15.27 -1.61
N ASP A 250 3.24 -14.68 -0.58
CA ASP A 250 2.50 -14.11 0.55
C ASP A 250 2.24 -12.61 0.35
N THR A 251 1.24 -12.28 -0.47
CA THR A 251 0.87 -10.87 -0.69
C THR A 251 0.30 -10.23 0.57
N GLN A 252 -0.22 -11.00 1.52
CA GLN A 252 -1.02 -10.50 2.64
C GLN A 252 -0.21 -10.25 3.93
N CYS A 253 1.11 -10.46 3.90
CA CYS A 253 1.96 -10.12 5.03
C CYS A 253 1.95 -8.59 5.27
N GLY A 254 1.62 -8.13 6.47
CA GLY A 254 1.57 -6.70 6.80
C GLY A 254 2.94 -6.00 6.85
N PHE A 255 4.03 -6.69 6.53
CA PHE A 255 5.39 -6.17 6.62
C PHE A 255 5.98 -5.96 5.23
N LYS A 256 5.98 -4.72 4.73
CA LYS A 256 6.41 -4.41 3.36
C LYS A 256 7.19 -3.11 3.30
N MET A 257 8.33 -3.10 2.63
CA MET A 257 9.20 -1.93 2.51
C MET A 257 9.25 -1.46 1.06
N PHE A 258 9.20 -0.15 0.87
CA PHE A 258 9.24 0.50 -0.43
C PHE A 258 10.30 1.59 -0.41
N THR A 259 11.05 1.69 -1.50
CA THR A 259 11.78 2.93 -1.81
C THR A 259 10.80 4.07 -2.07
N ARG A 260 11.21 5.31 -1.78
CA ARG A 260 10.40 6.51 -2.04
C ARG A 260 9.85 6.58 -3.48
N ALA A 261 10.68 6.34 -4.48
CA ALA A 261 10.27 6.32 -5.89
C ALA A 261 9.23 5.22 -6.20
N ALA A 262 9.35 4.04 -5.58
CA ALA A 262 8.32 3.01 -5.70
C ALA A 262 7.02 3.46 -5.03
N ALA A 263 7.10 3.97 -3.80
CA ALA A 263 5.93 4.40 -3.05
C ALA A 263 5.16 5.55 -3.75
N GLN A 264 5.86 6.51 -4.35
CA GLN A 264 5.25 7.59 -5.15
C GLN A 264 4.40 7.04 -6.30
N LYS A 265 4.93 6.06 -7.05
CA LYS A 265 4.21 5.43 -8.17
C LYS A 265 3.05 4.55 -7.69
N LEU A 266 3.29 3.75 -6.66
CA LEU A 266 2.33 2.74 -6.19
C LEU A 266 1.15 3.38 -5.45
N PHE A 267 1.40 4.13 -4.38
CA PHE A 267 0.34 4.63 -3.50
C PHE A 267 -0.47 5.78 -4.12
N ARG A 268 0.06 6.45 -5.15
CA ARG A 268 -0.76 7.33 -6.01
C ARG A 268 -1.83 6.57 -6.79
N ASN A 269 -1.54 5.31 -7.15
CA ASN A 269 -2.31 4.53 -8.13
C ASN A 269 -3.12 3.37 -7.53
N VAL A 270 -2.87 2.99 -6.27
CA VAL A 270 -3.72 2.07 -5.51
C VAL A 270 -5.14 2.64 -5.41
N ARG A 271 -6.15 1.82 -5.66
CA ARG A 271 -7.59 2.18 -5.63
C ARG A 271 -8.37 1.33 -4.64
N LEU A 272 -7.94 0.10 -4.36
CA LEU A 272 -8.54 -0.75 -3.33
C LEU A 272 -8.25 -0.17 -1.94
N LYS A 273 -9.30 -0.06 -1.14
CA LYS A 273 -9.25 0.61 0.17
C LYS A 273 -9.13 -0.37 1.33
N ARG A 274 -9.43 -1.66 1.13
CA ARG A 274 -9.54 -2.64 2.23
C ARG A 274 -8.40 -3.65 2.21
N TRP A 275 -8.70 -4.93 2.08
CA TRP A 275 -7.75 -6.02 2.35
C TRP A 275 -6.92 -6.38 1.11
N CYS A 276 -7.50 -6.23 -0.08
CA CYS A 276 -6.85 -6.64 -1.33
C CYS A 276 -5.94 -5.58 -1.95
N PHE A 277 -5.72 -4.44 -1.31
CA PHE A 277 -4.77 -3.40 -1.78
C PHE A 277 -3.36 -3.95 -1.98
N ASP A 278 -2.94 -4.92 -1.17
CA ASP A 278 -1.64 -5.57 -1.31
C ASP A 278 -1.48 -6.36 -2.63
N VAL A 279 -2.58 -6.96 -3.11
CA VAL A 279 -2.61 -7.65 -4.40
C VAL A 279 -2.55 -6.64 -5.54
N GLU A 280 -3.22 -5.49 -5.38
CA GLU A 280 -3.11 -4.37 -6.31
C GLU A 280 -1.69 -3.80 -6.36
N LEU A 281 -0.98 -3.71 -5.24
CA LEU A 281 0.43 -3.31 -5.21
C LEU A 281 1.29 -4.24 -6.07
N VAL A 282 1.07 -5.56 -6.03
CA VAL A 282 1.79 -6.53 -6.89
C VAL A 282 1.47 -6.28 -8.37
N TYR A 283 0.19 -6.05 -8.71
CA TYR A 283 -0.22 -5.71 -10.07
C TYR A 283 0.47 -4.43 -10.56
N LEU A 284 0.46 -3.36 -9.75
CA LEU A 284 1.06 -2.07 -10.08
C LEU A 284 2.58 -2.15 -10.19
N CYS A 285 3.26 -2.90 -9.30
CA CYS A 285 4.71 -3.12 -9.41
C CYS A 285 5.07 -3.69 -10.78
N LYS A 286 4.32 -4.68 -11.25
CA LYS A 286 4.54 -5.29 -12.57
C LYS A 286 4.25 -4.32 -13.71
N TRP A 287 3.18 -3.54 -13.59
CA TRP A 287 2.84 -2.53 -14.59
C TRP A 287 3.94 -1.47 -14.74
N PHE A 288 4.52 -1.02 -13.63
CA PHE A 288 5.62 -0.05 -13.61
C PHE A 288 7.03 -0.66 -13.81
N GLY A 289 7.16 -1.99 -13.90
CA GLY A 289 8.45 -2.66 -13.96
C GLY A 289 9.30 -2.53 -12.68
N ILE A 290 8.65 -2.37 -11.53
CA ILE A 290 9.29 -2.26 -10.21
C ILE A 290 9.71 -3.67 -9.76
N PRO A 291 11.00 -3.93 -9.47
CA PRO A 291 11.45 -5.19 -8.90
C PRO A 291 10.77 -5.45 -7.55
N MET A 292 10.23 -6.67 -7.40
CA MET A 292 9.63 -7.15 -6.17
C MET A 292 10.52 -8.22 -5.55
N LEU A 293 10.79 -8.09 -4.26
CA LEU A 293 11.55 -9.04 -3.46
C LEU A 293 10.60 -9.72 -2.48
N GLU A 294 10.69 -11.04 -2.29
CA GLU A 294 9.95 -11.76 -1.26
C GLU A 294 10.93 -12.27 -0.19
N ILE A 295 10.82 -11.75 1.05
CA ILE A 295 11.77 -11.99 2.14
C ILE A 295 11.06 -12.70 3.29
N SER A 296 11.64 -13.79 3.79
CA SER A 296 11.12 -14.50 4.96
C SER A 296 11.19 -13.63 6.23
N VAL A 297 10.06 -13.45 6.91
CA VAL A 297 9.98 -12.68 8.16
C VAL A 297 9.47 -13.52 9.32
N THR A 298 9.97 -13.27 10.53
CA THR A 298 9.47 -13.90 11.73
C THR A 298 8.13 -13.31 12.11
N TRP A 299 7.16 -14.20 12.26
CA TRP A 299 5.78 -13.87 12.51
C TRP A 299 5.21 -14.75 13.62
N SER A 300 4.42 -14.15 14.51
CA SER A 300 3.69 -14.83 15.58
C SER A 300 2.19 -14.54 15.47
N GLU A 301 1.36 -15.50 15.90
CA GLU A 301 -0.08 -15.31 15.91
C GLU A 301 -0.49 -14.45 17.11
N ILE A 302 -1.09 -13.29 16.83
CA ILE A 302 -1.62 -12.38 17.83
C ILE A 302 -3.15 -12.49 17.82
N PRO A 303 -3.81 -12.77 18.96
CA PRO A 303 -5.27 -12.85 19.01
C PRO A 303 -5.92 -11.48 18.69
N GLY A 304 -7.18 -11.52 18.26
CA GLY A 304 -7.95 -10.30 17.96
C GLY A 304 -7.91 -9.82 16.51
N SER A 305 -7.53 -10.68 15.56
CA SER A 305 -7.54 -10.36 14.12
C SER A 305 -8.90 -9.83 13.65
N LYS A 306 -8.86 -8.75 12.88
CA LYS A 306 -10.05 -8.14 12.27
C LYS A 306 -10.46 -8.83 10.95
N VAL A 307 -9.61 -9.71 10.41
CA VAL A 307 -9.91 -10.53 9.23
C VAL A 307 -10.68 -11.77 9.67
N ASN A 308 -11.94 -11.86 9.28
CA ASN A 308 -12.81 -13.01 9.58
C ASN A 308 -13.32 -13.68 8.29
N ILE A 309 -13.97 -14.84 8.42
CA ILE A 309 -14.49 -15.61 7.27
C ILE A 309 -15.48 -14.79 6.43
N LEU A 310 -16.26 -13.89 7.07
CA LEU A 310 -17.20 -12.99 6.39
C LEU A 310 -16.50 -11.92 5.54
N SER A 311 -15.19 -11.73 5.71
CA SER A 311 -14.39 -10.82 4.88
C SER A 311 -14.03 -11.42 3.52
N ILE A 312 -14.06 -12.75 3.37
CA ILE A 312 -13.64 -13.45 2.14
C ILE A 312 -14.46 -13.05 0.91
N PRO A 313 -15.81 -12.98 0.95
CA PRO A 313 -16.60 -12.56 -0.21
C PRO A 313 -16.25 -11.14 -0.66
N ASN A 314 -16.02 -10.23 0.29
CA ASN A 314 -15.62 -8.85 -0.02
C ASN A 314 -14.23 -8.81 -0.68
N MET A 315 -13.30 -9.64 -0.23
CA MET A 315 -11.97 -9.75 -0.83
C MET A 315 -12.03 -10.29 -2.26
N LEU A 316 -12.81 -11.34 -2.50
CA LEU A 316 -13.04 -11.87 -3.85
C LEU A 316 -13.65 -10.82 -4.77
N TRP A 317 -14.61 -10.05 -4.25
CA TRP A 317 -15.20 -8.92 -4.98
C TRP A 317 -14.19 -7.81 -5.28
N GLU A 318 -13.33 -7.45 -4.32
CA GLU A 318 -12.23 -6.48 -4.54
C GLU A 318 -11.29 -6.95 -5.67
N LEU A 319 -10.96 -8.25 -5.73
CA LEU A 319 -10.10 -8.81 -6.78
C LEU A 319 -10.78 -8.80 -8.16
N VAL A 320 -12.09 -9.06 -8.22
CA VAL A 320 -12.87 -8.93 -9.46
C VAL A 320 -12.93 -7.47 -9.90
N LEU A 321 -13.25 -6.55 -8.99
CA LEU A 321 -13.28 -5.11 -9.26
C LEU A 321 -11.94 -4.61 -9.79
N MET A 322 -10.83 -5.00 -9.17
CA MET A 322 -9.48 -4.66 -9.61
C MET A 322 -9.19 -5.21 -11.00
N SER A 323 -9.47 -6.50 -11.22
CA SER A 323 -9.23 -7.17 -12.50
C SER A 323 -10.01 -6.51 -13.64
N VAL A 324 -11.30 -6.28 -13.44
CA VAL A 324 -12.16 -5.60 -14.42
C VAL A 324 -11.74 -4.14 -14.58
N GLY A 325 -11.47 -3.44 -13.47
CA GLY A 325 -11.07 -2.05 -13.42
C GLY A 325 -9.86 -1.76 -14.30
N TYR A 326 -8.78 -2.51 -14.14
CA TYR A 326 -7.57 -2.31 -14.96
C TYR A 326 -7.68 -2.89 -16.37
N ARG A 327 -8.26 -4.09 -16.56
CA ARG A 327 -8.34 -4.73 -17.90
C ARG A 327 -9.24 -3.96 -18.88
N THR A 328 -10.31 -3.35 -18.38
CA THR A 328 -11.20 -2.49 -19.20
C THR A 328 -10.67 -1.06 -19.34
N GLY A 329 -9.55 -0.75 -18.67
CA GLY A 329 -9.01 0.59 -18.55
C GLY A 329 -9.84 1.53 -17.68
N MET A 330 -10.94 1.09 -17.05
CA MET A 330 -11.74 1.95 -16.16
C MET A 330 -10.87 2.63 -15.09
N TRP A 331 -9.91 1.90 -14.55
CA TRP A 331 -8.90 2.37 -13.61
C TRP A 331 -7.66 2.79 -14.37
N LYS A 332 -7.44 4.10 -14.51
CA LYS A 332 -6.22 4.64 -15.13
C LYS A 332 -5.06 4.59 -14.15
N ILE A 333 -3.88 4.26 -14.66
CA ILE A 333 -2.63 4.40 -13.91
C ILE A 333 -1.98 5.69 -14.39
N GLY A 334 -1.74 6.61 -13.46
CA GLY A 334 -0.97 7.83 -13.71
C GLY A 334 0.51 7.50 -13.74
N VAL A 335 1.17 7.85 -14.85
CA VAL A 335 2.62 7.76 -15.03
C VAL A 335 3.31 8.87 -14.27
#